data_AF-A0A3C0HMY8-F1
#
_entry.id   AF-A0A3C0HMY8-F1
#
_cell.length_a   1.000
_cell.length_b   1.000
_cell.length_c   1.000
_cell.angle_alpha   90.00
_cell.angle_beta   90.00
_cell.angle_gamma   90.00
#
_symmetry.space_group_name_H-M   'P 1'
#
loop_
_entity.id
_entity.type
_entity.pdbx_description
1 polymer ?
#
loop_
_entity_poly.entity_id
_entity_poly.type
_entity_poly.pdbx_seq_one_letter_code
_entity_poly.pdbx_strand_id
1 'polypeptide(L)' 'KTKPTQHSVTELRSRGIQPDAIVCRSEEPIGSDLRRKISNLCDV' A
#
# COMPACT_ATOMS: atom_id res chain seq x y z
N LYS A 1 -11.01 0.35 -2.44
CA LYS A 1 -10.85 1.45 -1.44
C LYS A 1 -9.46 1.33 -0.82
N THR A 2 -8.60 2.37 -0.88
CA THR A 2 -7.17 2.28 -0.46
C THR A 2 -6.87 2.77 0.96
N LYS A 3 -7.88 3.32 1.66
CA LYS A 3 -7.73 3.84 3.03
C LYS A 3 -7.14 2.85 4.04
N PRO A 4 -7.53 1.55 4.08
CA PRO A 4 -6.94 0.63 5.06
C PRO A 4 -5.44 0.39 4.82
N THR A 5 -5.02 0.23 3.56
CA THR A 5 -3.60 0.06 3.19
C THR A 5 -2.76 1.30 3.50
N GLN A 6 -3.33 2.50 3.26
CA GLN A 6 -2.69 3.78 3.59
C GLN A 6 -2.38 3.92 5.09
N HIS A 7 -3.32 3.48 5.94
CA HIS A 7 -3.17 3.56 7.38
C HIS A 7 -2.09 2.60 7.89
N SER A 8 -2.09 1.35 7.41
CA SER A 8 -1.09 0.35 7.77
C SER A 8 0.33 0.76 7.40
N VAL A 9 0.55 1.35 6.22
CA VAL A 9 1.88 1.80 5.78
C VAL A 9 2.39 2.96 6.65
N THR A 10 1.50 3.89 7.02
CA THR A 10 1.85 5.00 7.90
C THR A 10 2.23 4.50 9.29
N GLU A 11 1.51 3.49 9.80
CA GLU A 11 1.80 2.88 11.10
C GLU A 11 3.10 2.05 11.11
N LEU A 12 3.41 1.34 10.02
CA LEU A 12 4.68 0.63 9.87
C LEU A 12 5.85 1.61 9.85
N ARG A 13 5.74 2.69 9.06
CA ARG A 13 6.75 3.74 8.98
C ARG A 13 6.93 4.48 10.31
N SER A 14 5.86 4.75 11.06
CA SER A 14 5.96 5.39 12.38
C SER A 14 6.65 4.51 13.42
N ARG A 15 6.66 3.18 13.22
CA ARG A 15 7.42 2.21 14.01
C ARG A 15 8.86 2.01 13.49
N GLY A 16 9.28 2.74 12.47
CA GLY A 16 10.62 2.65 11.86
C GLY A 16 10.80 1.48 10.90
N ILE A 17 9.72 0.82 10.49
CA ILE A 17 9.76 -0.34 9.59
C ILE A 17 9.44 0.14 8.18
N GLN A 18 10.44 0.06 7.28
CA GLN A 18 10.26 0.34 5.86
C GLN A 18 9.90 -0.96 5.13
N PRO A 19 8.71 -1.05 4.49
CA PRO A 19 8.34 -2.23 3.73
C PRO A 19 9.01 -2.22 2.36
N ASP A 20 9.68 -3.32 1.99
CA ASP A 20 10.27 -3.50 0.66
C ASP A 20 9.23 -3.94 -0.40
N ALA A 21 8.13 -4.54 0.04
CA ALA A 21 7.07 -5.02 -0.85
C ALA A 21 5.70 -4.92 -0.16
N ILE A 22 4.66 -4.66 -0.97
CA ILE A 22 3.28 -4.60 -0.50
C ILE A 22 2.43 -5.63 -1.25
N VAL A 23 1.88 -6.57 -0.50
CA VAL A 23 0.95 -7.57 -1.03
C VAL A 23 -0.47 -7.07 -0.85
N CYS A 24 -1.10 -6.65 -1.95
CA CYS A 24 -2.50 -6.24 -1.93
C CYS A 24 -3.41 -7.46 -2.18
N ARG A 25 -4.30 -7.74 -1.23
CA ARG A 25 -5.34 -8.78 -1.37
C ARG A 25 -6.64 -8.13 -1.84
N SER A 26 -7.24 -8.64 -2.90
CA SER A 26 -8.54 -8.19 -3.41
C SER A 26 -9.27 -9.36 -4.08
N GLU A 27 -10.60 -9.34 -4.05
CA GLU A 27 -11.45 -10.33 -4.73
C GLU A 27 -11.38 -10.17 -6.26
N GLU A 28 -11.18 -8.95 -6.73
CA GLU A 28 -11.09 -8.59 -8.15
C GLU A 28 -9.67 -8.13 -8.50
N PRO A 29 -9.25 -8.23 -9.79
CA PRO A 29 -7.97 -7.69 -10.24
C PRO A 29 -7.82 -6.21 -9.89
N ILE A 30 -6.71 -5.87 -9.24
CA ILE A 30 -6.43 -4.48 -8.89
C ILE A 30 -6.10 -3.70 -10.16
N GLY A 31 -6.94 -2.71 -10.48
CA GLY A 31 -6.73 -1.82 -11.61
C GLY A 31 -5.36 -1.10 -11.55
N SER A 32 -4.77 -0.86 -12.71
CA SER A 32 -3.44 -0.25 -12.87
C SER A 32 -3.31 1.11 -12.15
N ASP A 33 -4.36 1.92 -12.15
CA ASP A 33 -4.39 3.20 -11.45
C ASP A 33 -4.30 3.05 -9.92
N LEU A 34 -4.95 2.04 -9.37
CA LEU A 34 -4.92 1.77 -7.94
C LEU A 34 -3.54 1.27 -7.52
N ARG A 35 -2.93 0.41 -8.34
CA ARG A 35 -1.56 -0.08 -8.14
C ARG A 35 -0.54 1.05 -8.14
N ARG A 36 -0.61 1.97 -9.12
CA ARG A 36 0.24 3.17 -9.18
C ARG A 36 0.05 4.06 -7.96
N LYS A 37 -1.20 4.23 -7.50
CA LYS A 37 -1.49 5.01 -6.31
C LYS A 37 -0.87 4.40 -5.04
N ILE A 38 -0.96 3.08 -4.88
CA ILE A 38 -0.36 2.36 -3.74
C ILE A 38 1.17 2.46 -3.79
N SER A 39 1.76 2.27 -4.96
CA SER A 39 3.20 2.43 -5.20
C SER A 39 3.71 3.81 -4.76
N ASN A 40 3.09 4.88 -5.25
CA ASN A 40 3.44 6.26 -4.88
C ASN A 40 3.24 6.58 -3.38
N LEU A 41 2.26 5.94 -2.73
CA LEU A 41 1.99 6.17 -1.31
C LEU A 41 3.01 5.47 -0.40
N CYS A 42 3.67 4.45 -0.93
CA CYS A 42 4.50 3.55 -0.15
C CYS A 42 5.98 3.56 -0.56
N ASP A 43 6.33 4.35 -1.58
CA ASP A 43 7.65 4.39 -2.25
C ASP A 43 8.15 3.00 -2.67
N VAL A 44 7.26 2.16 -3.19
CA VAL A 44 7.57 0.80 -3.73
C VAL A 44 6.99 0.58 -5.10
#